data_AF-A0A1F9MVX2-F1
#
_entry.id   AF-A0A1F9MVX2-F1
#
_cell.length_a   1.000
_cell.length_b   1.000
_cell.length_c   1.000
_cell.angle_alpha   90.00
_cell.angle_beta   90.00
_cell.angle_gamma   90.00
#
_symmetry.space_group_name_H-M   'P 1'
#
loop_
_entity.id
_entity.type
_entity.pdbx_description
1 polymer ?
#
loop_
_entity_poly.entity_id
_entity_poly.type
_entity_poly.pdbx_seq_one_letter_code
_entity_poly.pdbx_strand_id
1 'polypeptide(L)'
;MNDWIQDGGVTRIKILLCGALFLAFASLAGCGSDGETADGCNSSNPPAYCGEVEGQGECGDGDLGPDEECDTTVSNQTCGDLGFDAGSLFCTEECAVDSSDCHQLLRIRFDYRFDSNGYFDAAKRAILEESARLWSSRITEHFPPLPDNTKLRVVHPENPSGDPQDVTIPIWDMDLLIFVGAISTTTGGGATTWNYFYPHPEWTNTLYNALRARVADASKYEPFLVSMTFDTDRPYPTFVDPTPQSDDDIPDLEYDFLNLVVHELGHALGITSWNSSFEDLQEAGTYVGPAIALNNNVPVPMADLSHFELNYAVAGESLCIDPSSLPGERKLPTRFEHFVLEDLGYFIALE
;
A
#
# COMPACT_ATOMS: atom_id res chain seq x y z
N MET A 1 -35.32 30.86 13.84
CA MET A 1 -34.89 31.02 15.24
C MET A 1 -33.68 30.11 15.38
N ASN A 2 -32.52 30.49 14.83
CA ASN A 2 -31.50 31.35 15.45
C ASN A 2 -31.29 30.96 16.92
N ASP A 3 -30.28 30.13 17.17
CA ASP A 3 -29.22 30.55 18.09
C ASP A 3 -27.89 29.88 17.74
N TRP A 4 -26.88 30.74 17.70
CA TRP A 4 -25.48 30.47 17.44
C TRP A 4 -24.75 30.40 18.78
N ILE A 5 -23.86 29.42 18.96
CA ILE A 5 -22.74 29.56 19.90
C ILE A 5 -21.48 29.26 19.11
N GLN A 6 -20.68 30.31 18.89
CA GLN A 6 -19.30 30.22 18.46
C GLN A 6 -18.45 29.87 19.68
N ASP A 7 -17.50 28.96 19.53
CA ASP A 7 -16.33 28.94 20.40
C ASP A 7 -15.05 28.77 19.58
N GLY A 8 -14.01 29.40 20.12
CA GLY A 8 -12.78 29.82 19.46
C GLY A 8 -11.94 28.68 18.89
N GLY A 9 -11.30 28.97 17.77
CA GLY A 9 -10.51 28.03 17.01
C GLY A 9 -9.17 27.67 17.66
N VAL A 10 -8.73 26.45 17.39
CA VAL A 10 -7.35 26.14 16.98
C VAL A 10 -7.45 24.97 15.99
N THR A 11 -7.48 25.29 14.70
CA THR A 11 -7.33 24.29 13.63
C THR A 11 -5.87 23.85 13.61
N ARG A 12 -5.57 22.62 14.05
CA ARG A 12 -4.24 22.03 13.85
C ARG A 12 -4.12 21.62 12.38
N ILE A 13 -3.57 22.53 11.59
CA ILE A 13 -3.10 22.26 10.24
C ILE A 13 -1.81 21.44 10.37
N LYS A 14 -1.84 20.14 10.01
CA LYS A 14 -0.63 19.37 9.71
C LYS A 14 -0.18 19.78 8.30
N ILE A 15 0.81 20.66 8.21
CA ILE A 15 1.57 20.86 6.97
C ILE A 15 2.54 19.69 6.86
N LEU A 16 2.31 18.78 5.91
CA LEU A 16 3.37 17.94 5.36
C LEU A 16 4.26 18.85 4.51
N LEU A 17 5.44 19.20 5.05
CA LEU A 17 6.53 19.74 4.26
C LEU A 17 7.47 18.57 3.95
N CYS A 18 7.42 18.15 2.69
CA CYS A 18 8.40 17.26 2.07
C CYS A 18 9.77 17.95 2.14
N GLY A 19 10.66 17.42 2.97
CA GLY A 19 12.00 17.95 3.18
C GLY A 19 13.01 17.31 2.23
N ALA A 20 13.53 18.10 1.29
CA ALA A 20 14.87 17.90 0.73
C ALA A 20 15.37 19.22 0.13
N LEU A 21 15.86 20.12 0.99
CA LEU A 21 16.82 21.14 0.57
C LEU A 21 17.79 21.40 1.74
N PHE A 22 18.90 20.66 1.74
CA PHE A 22 20.03 20.89 2.63
C PHE A 22 20.67 22.25 2.31
N LEU A 23 20.51 23.21 3.22
CA LEU A 23 21.34 24.42 3.29
C LEU A 23 21.79 24.58 4.74
N ALA A 24 23.09 24.33 4.96
CA ALA A 24 23.77 24.53 6.22
C ALA A 24 23.66 25.99 6.67
N PHE A 25 23.17 26.22 7.88
CA PHE A 25 23.32 27.49 8.60
C PHE A 25 24.09 27.24 9.90
N ALA A 26 25.36 27.64 9.90
CA ALA A 26 26.15 27.80 11.10
C ALA A 26 25.60 28.98 11.93
N SER A 27 25.43 28.73 13.23
CA SER A 27 25.09 29.69 14.27
C SER A 27 26.09 30.85 14.34
N LEU A 28 25.58 32.08 14.42
CA LEU A 28 26.31 33.25 14.91
C LEU A 28 25.48 33.90 16.02
N ALA A 29 25.65 33.40 17.24
CA ALA A 29 25.31 34.14 18.44
C ALA A 29 26.31 35.31 18.59
N GLY A 30 25.77 36.52 18.71
CA GLY A 30 26.55 37.74 18.84
C GLY A 30 27.25 37.85 20.19
N CYS A 31 28.41 38.51 20.18
CA CYS A 31 29.02 39.05 21.39
C CYS A 31 29.18 40.56 21.21
N GLY A 32 28.53 41.32 22.09
CA GLY A 32 28.62 42.77 22.20
C GLY A 32 30.02 43.18 22.66
N SER A 33 30.51 44.25 22.05
CA SER A 33 31.79 44.87 22.40
C SER A 33 31.60 45.88 23.53
N ASP A 34 31.73 45.44 24.77
CA ASP A 34 32.02 46.34 25.89
C ASP A 34 33.38 45.93 26.47
N GLY A 35 34.33 46.85 26.39
CA GLY A 35 35.69 46.62 26.83
C GLY A 35 35.80 46.69 28.35
N GLU A 36 36.46 45.70 28.94
CA GLU A 36 37.15 45.85 30.22
C GLU A 36 38.41 44.98 30.19
N THR A 37 39.52 45.59 30.59
CA THR A 37 40.88 45.09 30.46
C THR A 37 41.19 43.98 31.47
N ALA A 38 42.02 43.04 31.04
CA ALA A 38 42.57 41.94 31.81
C ALA A 38 43.25 42.37 33.13
N ASP A 39 42.93 41.68 34.22
CA ASP A 39 43.77 41.62 35.41
C ASP A 39 43.71 40.22 36.06
N GLY A 40 44.89 39.59 36.16
CA GLY A 40 45.30 38.84 37.36
C GLY A 40 44.88 37.38 37.53
N CYS A 41 45.53 36.45 36.84
CA CYS A 41 45.77 35.11 37.39
C CYS A 41 47.06 35.12 38.22
N ASN A 42 47.00 34.90 39.54
CA ASN A 42 48.13 34.29 40.25
C ASN A 42 47.77 33.52 41.55
N SER A 43 48.44 32.37 41.62
CA SER A 43 48.99 31.62 42.75
C SER A 43 48.12 30.60 43.51
N SER A 44 48.64 29.37 43.45
CA SER A 44 48.68 28.34 44.51
C SER A 44 47.42 27.52 44.82
N ASN A 45 47.29 26.40 44.08
CA ASN A 45 46.52 25.16 44.34
C ASN A 45 44.97 25.26 44.33
N PRO A 46 44.27 24.22 43.81
CA PRO A 46 42.91 24.31 43.28
C PRO A 46 41.83 24.10 44.35
N PRO A 47 40.54 24.33 44.03
CA PRO A 47 39.75 23.20 43.54
C PRO A 47 38.85 23.56 42.35
N ALA A 48 38.67 22.57 41.48
CA ALA A 48 37.44 22.28 40.76
C ALA A 48 36.69 23.50 40.18
N TYR A 49 37.04 23.89 38.95
CA TYR A 49 36.00 24.29 38.01
C TYR A 49 35.82 23.13 37.04
N CYS A 50 34.99 22.18 37.46
CA CYS A 50 34.37 21.22 36.56
C CYS A 50 33.47 22.02 35.63
N GLY A 51 34.03 22.53 34.54
CA GLY A 51 33.21 22.67 33.34
C GLY A 51 32.99 21.25 32.85
N GLU A 52 31.82 20.69 33.16
CA GLU A 52 31.33 19.56 32.39
C GLU A 52 31.39 20.01 30.93
N VAL A 53 32.32 19.45 30.17
CA VAL A 53 32.10 19.31 28.74
C VAL A 53 30.82 18.49 28.71
N GLU A 54 29.68 19.10 28.33
CA GLU A 54 28.51 18.29 28.00
C GLU A 54 29.03 17.27 26.99
N GLY A 55 29.13 16.02 27.44
CA GLY A 55 29.87 14.99 26.75
C GLY A 55 29.23 14.83 25.38
N GLN A 56 30.00 15.07 24.32
CA GLN A 56 29.63 14.56 23.01
C GLN A 56 29.53 13.04 23.17
N GLY A 57 28.41 12.46 22.77
CA GLY A 57 28.24 11.03 22.64
C GLY A 57 29.34 10.46 21.76
N GLU A 58 29.90 9.31 22.15
CA GLU A 58 30.84 8.59 21.31
C GLU A 58 30.07 7.54 20.52
N CYS A 59 29.83 7.82 19.25
CA CYS A 59 29.06 6.93 18.41
C CYS A 59 29.63 5.50 18.38
N GLY A 60 28.77 4.51 18.65
CA GLY A 60 29.13 3.10 18.69
C GLY A 60 29.61 2.60 20.06
N ASP A 61 29.52 3.41 21.12
CA ASP A 61 29.98 3.05 22.47
C ASP A 61 28.97 2.21 23.28
N GLY A 62 27.72 2.12 22.80
CA GLY A 62 26.63 1.36 23.39
C GLY A 62 25.69 2.17 24.28
N ASP A 63 25.97 3.46 24.51
CA ASP A 63 25.16 4.40 25.28
C ASP A 63 24.69 5.58 24.41
N LEU A 64 23.36 5.74 24.26
CA LEU A 64 22.79 6.85 23.48
C LEU A 64 23.17 8.23 24.07
N GLY A 65 24.06 8.94 23.38
CA GLY A 65 24.55 10.27 23.72
C GLY A 65 23.56 11.40 23.43
N PRO A 66 23.80 12.62 23.96
CA PRO A 66 22.91 13.77 23.78
C PRO A 66 22.87 14.35 22.36
N ASP A 67 23.87 14.05 21.52
CA ASP A 67 23.99 14.44 20.11
C ASP A 67 23.81 13.29 19.11
N GLU A 68 23.39 12.12 19.59
CA GLU A 68 23.13 10.92 18.80
C GLU A 68 21.63 10.71 18.58
N GLU A 69 21.21 10.36 17.35
CA GLU A 69 19.83 9.97 17.07
C GLU A 69 19.58 8.48 17.40
N CYS A 70 20.65 7.69 17.29
CA CYS A 70 20.75 6.28 17.63
C CYS A 70 22.23 5.96 17.91
N ASP A 71 22.52 4.77 18.44
CA ASP A 71 23.90 4.30 18.66
C ASP A 71 24.06 2.93 17.96
N THR A 72 24.58 1.89 18.62
CA THR A 72 24.68 0.54 18.03
C THR A 72 23.32 -0.02 17.59
N THR A 73 22.22 0.55 18.08
CA THR A 73 20.84 0.25 17.67
C THR A 73 19.96 1.50 17.68
N VAL A 74 18.86 1.44 16.93
CA VAL A 74 17.85 2.51 16.78
C VAL A 74 16.88 2.66 17.98
N SER A 75 17.27 2.23 19.18
CA SER A 75 16.57 2.51 20.45
C SER A 75 15.04 2.35 20.40
N ASN A 76 14.55 1.15 20.08
CA ASN A 76 13.12 0.78 19.97
C ASN A 76 12.26 1.64 19.01
N GLN A 77 12.86 2.54 18.23
CA GLN A 77 12.13 3.23 17.17
C GLN A 77 11.82 2.26 16.04
N THR A 78 10.69 2.47 15.40
CA THR A 78 10.24 1.72 14.22
C THR A 78 10.01 2.68 13.06
N CYS A 79 10.00 2.16 11.83
CA CYS A 79 9.58 2.93 10.66
C CYS A 79 8.19 3.59 10.87
N GLY A 80 7.31 2.93 11.65
CA GLY A 80 6.01 3.47 12.05
C GLY A 80 6.09 4.77 12.86
N ASP A 81 7.08 4.90 13.75
CA ASP A 81 7.30 6.12 14.54
C ASP A 81 7.71 7.31 13.68
N LEU A 82 8.34 7.03 12.52
CA LEU A 82 8.70 8.02 11.50
C LEU A 82 7.60 8.25 10.46
N GLY A 83 6.45 7.56 10.56
CA GLY A 83 5.30 7.71 9.69
C GLY A 83 5.33 6.86 8.41
N PHE A 84 6.13 5.79 8.38
CA PHE A 84 6.14 4.78 7.33
C PHE A 84 5.31 3.55 7.72
N ASP A 85 4.94 2.74 6.74
CA ASP A 85 4.05 1.59 6.94
C ASP A 85 4.83 0.29 7.20
N ALA A 86 6.06 0.18 6.68
CA ALA A 86 6.91 -1.00 6.81
C ALA A 86 8.41 -0.65 6.73
N GLY A 87 9.25 -1.67 6.90
CA GLY A 87 10.70 -1.56 6.76
C GLY A 87 11.49 -1.73 8.05
N SER A 88 12.81 -1.60 7.94
CA SER A 88 13.73 -1.59 9.08
C SER A 88 14.45 -0.25 9.20
N LEU A 89 14.71 0.15 10.44
CA LEU A 89 15.59 1.27 10.74
C LEU A 89 16.99 0.76 11.07
N PHE A 90 17.99 1.44 10.52
CA PHE A 90 19.40 1.17 10.82
C PHE A 90 20.03 2.39 11.49
N CYS A 91 21.10 2.17 12.24
CA CYS A 91 21.92 3.28 12.73
C CYS A 91 23.21 3.34 11.91
N THR A 92 23.55 4.53 11.39
CA THR A 92 24.78 4.71 10.63
C THR A 92 26.01 4.80 11.54
N GLU A 93 27.21 4.76 10.95
CA GLU A 93 28.48 4.95 11.68
C GLU A 93 28.62 6.38 12.26
N GLU A 94 27.75 7.30 11.86
CA GLU A 94 27.66 8.67 12.37
C GLU A 94 26.52 8.87 13.39
N CYS A 95 25.92 7.78 13.89
CA CYS A 95 24.84 7.81 14.89
C CYS A 95 23.60 8.59 14.44
N ALA A 96 23.36 8.57 13.13
CA ALA A 96 22.14 9.05 12.49
C ALA A 96 21.21 7.87 12.21
N VAL A 97 19.90 8.11 12.33
CA VAL A 97 18.89 7.11 11.94
C VAL A 97 18.82 7.03 10.42
N ASP A 98 19.09 5.84 9.87
CA ASP A 98 18.89 5.52 8.48
C ASP A 98 17.50 4.90 8.27
N SER A 99 16.63 5.67 7.62
CA SER A 99 15.28 5.27 7.23
C SER A 99 15.17 4.92 5.74
N SER A 100 16.29 4.65 5.05
CA SER A 100 16.29 4.34 3.62
C SER A 100 15.57 3.03 3.27
N ASP A 101 15.47 2.11 4.24
CA ASP A 101 14.67 0.90 4.15
C ASP A 101 13.28 1.03 4.78
N CYS A 102 12.85 2.24 5.17
CA CYS A 102 11.46 2.48 5.54
C CYS A 102 10.62 2.76 4.31
N HIS A 103 9.52 2.04 4.18
CA HIS A 103 8.67 2.06 3.01
C HIS A 103 7.25 2.48 3.37
N GLN A 104 6.65 3.22 2.45
CA GLN A 104 5.22 3.37 2.44
C GLN A 104 4.62 2.21 1.64
N LEU A 105 3.52 1.64 2.10
CA LEU A 105 2.88 0.52 1.43
C LEU A 105 1.70 1.00 0.57
N LEU A 106 1.39 0.25 -0.48
CA LEU A 106 0.23 0.51 -1.32
C LEU A 106 -1.06 0.55 -0.48
N ARG A 107 -1.79 1.67 -0.55
CA ARG A 107 -3.05 1.88 0.17
C ARG A 107 -4.23 1.54 -0.71
N ILE A 108 -4.85 0.40 -0.44
CA ILE A 108 -6.12 0.00 -1.05
C ILE A 108 -7.26 0.40 -0.11
N ARG A 109 -8.30 1.03 -0.65
CA ARG A 109 -9.52 1.37 0.10
C ARG A 109 -10.74 0.77 -0.55
N PHE A 110 -11.59 0.13 0.26
CA PHE A 110 -12.91 -0.31 -0.17
C PHE A 110 -13.97 0.75 0.12
N ASP A 111 -14.85 0.98 -0.86
CA ASP A 111 -16.01 1.86 -0.74
C ASP A 111 -17.30 1.05 -0.87
N TYR A 112 -18.13 1.14 0.18
CA TYR A 112 -19.34 0.35 0.36
C TYR A 112 -20.61 1.12 0.01
N ARG A 113 -20.53 2.32 -0.59
CA ARG A 113 -21.73 3.15 -0.84
C ARG A 113 -22.74 2.51 -1.78
N PHE A 114 -22.30 1.54 -2.57
CA PHE A 114 -23.15 0.77 -3.47
C PHE A 114 -23.64 -0.56 -2.87
N ASP A 115 -23.23 -0.94 -1.65
CA ASP A 115 -23.76 -2.11 -0.93
C ASP A 115 -25.16 -1.81 -0.41
N SER A 116 -26.15 -1.87 -1.30
CA SER A 116 -27.53 -1.49 -0.98
C SER A 116 -28.24 -2.55 -0.13
N ASN A 117 -27.77 -3.80 -0.19
CA ASN A 117 -28.36 -4.94 0.49
C ASN A 117 -27.68 -5.28 1.83
N GLY A 118 -26.59 -4.58 2.18
CA GLY A 118 -25.83 -4.85 3.41
C GLY A 118 -25.12 -6.19 3.39
N TYR A 119 -24.69 -6.63 2.21
CA TYR A 119 -23.95 -7.88 2.03
C TYR A 119 -22.62 -7.87 2.80
N PHE A 120 -21.95 -6.72 2.81
CA PHE A 120 -20.67 -6.53 3.50
C PHE A 120 -20.90 -6.09 4.94
N ASP A 121 -21.20 -7.05 5.80
CA ASP A 121 -21.15 -6.90 7.25
C ASP A 121 -19.71 -6.69 7.77
N ALA A 122 -19.55 -6.48 9.08
CA ALA A 122 -18.26 -6.21 9.68
C ALA A 122 -17.22 -7.34 9.46
N ALA A 123 -17.65 -8.60 9.39
CA ALA A 123 -16.74 -9.73 9.20
C ALA A 123 -16.22 -9.78 7.76
N LYS A 124 -17.10 -9.58 6.76
CA LYS A 124 -16.67 -9.50 5.35
C LYS A 124 -15.77 -8.30 5.09
N ARG A 125 -16.05 -7.16 5.73
CA ARG A 125 -15.17 -5.99 5.65
C ARG A 125 -13.79 -6.28 6.23
N ALA A 126 -13.70 -6.97 7.36
CA ALA A 126 -12.41 -7.37 7.92
C ALA A 126 -11.62 -8.28 6.96
N ILE A 127 -12.29 -9.20 6.25
CA ILE A 127 -11.65 -10.02 5.21
C ILE A 127 -11.17 -9.17 4.03
N LEU A 128 -11.95 -8.20 3.57
CA LEU A 128 -11.51 -7.28 2.51
C LEU A 128 -10.24 -6.53 2.89
N GLU A 129 -10.20 -5.96 4.10
CA GLU A 129 -9.01 -5.26 4.60
C GLU A 129 -7.80 -6.20 4.77
N GLU A 130 -8.01 -7.43 5.26
CA GLU A 130 -6.93 -8.43 5.36
C GLU A 130 -6.42 -8.86 3.98
N SER A 131 -7.31 -9.00 3.00
CA SER A 131 -6.93 -9.33 1.62
C SER A 131 -6.08 -8.22 1.00
N ALA A 132 -6.46 -6.96 1.24
CA ALA A 132 -5.66 -5.81 0.84
C ALA A 132 -4.29 -5.82 1.53
N ARG A 133 -4.22 -6.13 2.82
CA ARG A 133 -2.96 -6.26 3.58
C ARG A 133 -2.06 -7.35 2.99
N LEU A 134 -2.60 -8.50 2.60
CA LEU A 134 -1.81 -9.60 2.05
C LEU A 134 -1.06 -9.18 0.78
N TRP A 135 -1.74 -8.50 -0.14
CA TRP A 135 -1.11 -7.93 -1.34
C TRP A 135 -0.20 -6.74 -1.03
N SER A 136 -0.67 -5.78 -0.26
CA SER A 136 0.08 -4.53 -0.03
C SER A 136 1.30 -4.70 0.86
N SER A 137 1.37 -5.77 1.65
CA SER A 137 2.48 -6.02 2.59
C SER A 137 3.86 -6.03 1.95
N ARG A 138 3.95 -6.27 0.64
CA ARG A 138 5.21 -6.25 -0.12
C ARG A 138 5.29 -5.16 -1.18
N ILE A 139 4.21 -4.41 -1.43
CA ILE A 139 4.21 -3.35 -2.46
C ILE A 139 4.64 -2.05 -1.80
N THR A 140 5.91 -1.70 -1.94
CA THR A 140 6.59 -0.58 -1.28
C THR A 140 6.53 0.72 -2.07
N GLU A 141 5.42 0.96 -2.76
CA GLU A 141 5.20 2.22 -3.46
C GLU A 141 3.84 2.83 -3.12
N HIS A 142 3.81 4.15 -3.25
CA HIS A 142 2.59 4.93 -3.34
C HIS A 142 2.41 5.44 -4.75
N PHE A 143 1.16 5.52 -5.19
CA PHE A 143 0.80 6.16 -6.43
C PHE A 143 0.68 7.67 -6.22
N PRO A 144 0.86 8.48 -7.28
CA PRO A 144 0.64 9.91 -7.13
C PRO A 144 -0.83 10.17 -6.72
N PRO A 145 -1.11 10.96 -5.67
CA PRO A 145 -2.48 11.17 -5.21
C PRO A 145 -3.30 11.96 -6.24
N LEU A 146 -4.62 11.77 -6.25
CA LEU A 146 -5.53 12.63 -6.99
C LEU A 146 -5.99 13.81 -6.12
N PRO A 147 -6.43 14.93 -6.72
CA PRO A 147 -6.93 16.06 -5.94
C PRO A 147 -8.17 15.69 -5.10
N ASP A 148 -8.34 16.34 -3.96
CA ASP A 148 -9.59 16.29 -3.20
C ASP A 148 -10.77 16.74 -4.06
N ASN A 149 -11.95 16.18 -3.78
CA ASN A 149 -13.16 16.35 -4.58
C ASN A 149 -13.03 15.84 -6.03
N THR A 150 -12.12 14.90 -6.28
CA THR A 150 -12.04 14.22 -7.59
C THR A 150 -13.38 13.57 -7.91
N LYS A 151 -13.90 13.87 -9.11
CA LYS A 151 -15.10 13.26 -9.66
C LYS A 151 -14.71 12.07 -10.52
N LEU A 152 -15.34 10.93 -10.30
CA LEU A 152 -15.09 9.67 -10.99
C LEU A 152 -16.37 9.19 -11.67
N ARG A 153 -16.22 8.41 -12.74
CA ARG A 153 -17.31 7.61 -13.32
C ARG A 153 -17.07 6.15 -13.01
N VAL A 154 -18.01 5.55 -12.27
CA VAL A 154 -17.83 4.22 -11.68
C VAL A 154 -18.93 3.30 -12.17
N VAL A 155 -18.56 2.10 -12.64
CA VAL A 155 -19.53 1.03 -12.89
C VAL A 155 -20.16 0.62 -11.58
N HIS A 156 -21.49 0.64 -11.48
CA HIS A 156 -22.18 0.23 -10.27
C HIS A 156 -21.97 -1.27 -10.02
N PRO A 157 -21.32 -1.71 -8.92
CA PRO A 157 -20.98 -3.12 -8.75
C PRO A 157 -22.21 -4.03 -8.59
N GLU A 158 -23.34 -3.53 -8.08
CA GLU A 158 -24.60 -4.32 -8.08
C GLU A 158 -25.43 -4.16 -9.37
N ASN A 159 -24.93 -3.45 -10.38
CA ASN A 159 -25.56 -3.30 -11.69
C ASN A 159 -24.49 -3.09 -12.79
N PRO A 160 -23.61 -4.08 -13.02
CA PRO A 160 -22.43 -3.91 -13.88
C PRO A 160 -22.76 -3.70 -15.36
N SER A 161 -23.97 -4.03 -15.79
CA SER A 161 -24.45 -3.77 -17.17
C SER A 161 -25.10 -2.40 -17.35
N GLY A 162 -25.23 -1.61 -16.28
CA GLY A 162 -25.80 -0.26 -16.31
C GLY A 162 -24.81 0.82 -16.73
N ASP A 163 -25.33 2.03 -16.91
CA ASP A 163 -24.48 3.20 -17.16
C ASP A 163 -23.60 3.53 -15.93
N PRO A 164 -22.35 3.98 -16.14
CA PRO A 164 -21.47 4.38 -15.04
C PRO A 164 -22.05 5.60 -14.31
N GLN A 165 -21.88 5.63 -12.98
CA GLN A 165 -22.39 6.67 -12.11
C GLN A 165 -21.31 7.67 -11.73
N ASP A 166 -21.67 8.95 -11.69
CA ASP A 166 -20.77 10.01 -11.23
C ASP A 166 -20.66 9.96 -9.70
N VAL A 167 -19.43 9.87 -9.20
CA VAL A 167 -19.12 9.82 -7.77
C VAL A 167 -18.09 10.89 -7.44
N THR A 168 -18.29 11.61 -6.34
CA THR A 168 -17.27 12.55 -5.82
C THR A 168 -16.56 11.94 -4.63
N ILE A 169 -15.22 11.99 -4.68
CA ILE A 169 -14.33 11.55 -3.61
C ILE A 169 -13.84 12.79 -2.87
N PRO A 170 -14.36 13.06 -1.65
CA PRO A 170 -14.07 14.33 -0.97
C PRO A 170 -12.61 14.46 -0.54
N ILE A 171 -11.99 13.35 -0.13
CA ILE A 171 -10.59 13.27 0.32
C ILE A 171 -9.94 12.10 -0.39
N TRP A 172 -8.75 12.31 -0.95
CA TRP A 172 -7.95 11.27 -1.60
C TRP A 172 -6.71 10.92 -0.79
N ASP A 173 -6.79 9.84 -0.01
CA ASP A 173 -5.77 9.37 0.93
C ASP A 173 -5.52 7.85 0.77
N MET A 174 -5.65 7.37 -0.46
CA MET A 174 -5.38 6.00 -0.90
C MET A 174 -4.69 6.01 -2.27
N ASP A 175 -4.13 4.88 -2.66
CA ASP A 175 -3.55 4.67 -3.98
C ASP A 175 -4.59 4.08 -4.93
N LEU A 176 -5.34 3.09 -4.44
CA LEU A 176 -6.38 2.38 -5.19
C LEU A 176 -7.71 2.41 -4.44
N LEU A 177 -8.75 2.93 -5.10
CA LEU A 177 -10.13 2.89 -4.61
C LEU A 177 -10.92 1.77 -5.28
N ILE A 178 -11.50 0.88 -4.48
CA ILE A 178 -12.31 -0.26 -4.95
C ILE A 178 -13.74 -0.10 -4.48
N PHE A 179 -14.67 0.09 -5.39
CA PHE A 179 -16.10 0.02 -5.09
C PHE A 179 -16.54 -1.43 -5.07
N VAL A 180 -17.16 -1.88 -3.98
CA VAL A 180 -17.65 -3.25 -3.84
C VAL A 180 -19.17 -3.30 -3.84
N GLY A 181 -19.71 -4.37 -4.40
CA GLY A 181 -21.14 -4.66 -4.42
C GLY A 181 -21.39 -6.14 -4.61
N ALA A 182 -22.59 -6.58 -4.27
CA ALA A 182 -22.99 -7.96 -4.44
C ALA A 182 -24.31 -8.05 -5.22
N ILE A 183 -24.39 -9.01 -6.13
CA ILE A 183 -25.55 -9.23 -6.98
C ILE A 183 -25.81 -10.74 -7.08
N SER A 184 -27.07 -11.13 -7.23
CA SER A 184 -27.43 -12.51 -7.60
C SER A 184 -27.53 -12.59 -9.11
N THR A 185 -26.58 -13.21 -9.80
CA THR A 185 -26.61 -13.26 -11.29
C THR A 185 -27.43 -14.42 -11.84
N THR A 186 -27.95 -15.33 -11.00
CA THR A 186 -28.65 -16.59 -11.39
C THR A 186 -27.83 -17.55 -12.26
N THR A 187 -26.57 -17.21 -12.55
CA THR A 187 -25.69 -17.93 -13.48
C THR A 187 -24.49 -18.56 -12.75
N GLY A 188 -24.31 -18.30 -11.45
CA GLY A 188 -23.28 -18.93 -10.61
C GLY A 188 -21.85 -18.45 -10.90
N GLY A 189 -21.68 -17.19 -11.32
CA GLY A 189 -20.40 -16.66 -11.77
C GLY A 189 -19.68 -15.95 -10.63
N GLY A 190 -18.62 -16.56 -10.08
CA GLY A 190 -17.90 -16.16 -8.86
C GLY A 190 -17.89 -14.68 -8.44
N ALA A 191 -16.74 -14.03 -8.47
CA ALA A 191 -16.66 -12.58 -8.40
C ALA A 191 -16.09 -12.08 -9.73
N THR A 192 -16.27 -10.78 -10.00
CA THR A 192 -15.71 -10.15 -11.20
C THR A 192 -15.18 -8.77 -10.85
N THR A 193 -13.94 -8.50 -11.23
CA THR A 193 -13.40 -7.15 -11.27
C THR A 193 -13.63 -6.46 -12.61
N TRP A 194 -14.04 -5.20 -12.53
CA TRP A 194 -14.18 -4.27 -13.64
C TRP A 194 -13.23 -3.11 -13.44
N ASN A 195 -12.16 -3.09 -14.22
CA ASN A 195 -11.22 -1.97 -14.27
C ASN A 195 -11.40 -1.18 -15.58
N TYR A 196 -12.63 -0.68 -15.79
CA TYR A 196 -12.95 0.08 -17.00
C TYR A 196 -12.86 1.58 -16.75
N PHE A 197 -11.95 2.22 -17.47
CA PHE A 197 -11.69 3.64 -17.39
C PHE A 197 -12.77 4.45 -18.13
N TYR A 198 -13.68 5.09 -17.37
CA TYR A 198 -14.66 6.03 -17.91
C TYR A 198 -14.23 7.47 -17.62
N PRO A 199 -13.93 8.29 -18.65
CA PRO A 199 -13.57 9.68 -18.43
C PRO A 199 -14.76 10.47 -17.90
N HIS A 200 -14.56 11.18 -16.79
CA HIS A 200 -15.57 12.09 -16.27
C HIS A 200 -15.62 13.38 -17.13
N PRO A 201 -16.80 13.90 -17.50
CA PRO A 201 -16.93 15.07 -18.40
C PRO A 201 -16.26 16.36 -17.89
N GLU A 202 -16.08 16.50 -16.59
CA GLU A 202 -15.45 17.67 -15.96
C GLU A 202 -13.92 17.58 -15.88
N TRP A 203 -13.31 16.47 -16.31
CA TRP A 203 -11.85 16.37 -16.31
C TRP A 203 -11.22 17.28 -17.36
N THR A 204 -10.09 17.88 -17.00
CA THR A 204 -9.23 18.54 -17.98
C THR A 204 -8.49 17.49 -18.82
N ASN A 205 -8.06 17.86 -20.03
CA ASN A 205 -7.22 16.99 -20.86
C ASN A 205 -5.94 16.55 -20.13
N THR A 206 -5.38 17.42 -19.28
CA THR A 206 -4.19 17.11 -18.47
C THR A 206 -4.48 15.99 -17.48
N LEU A 207 -5.57 16.07 -16.72
CA LEU A 207 -5.95 15.03 -15.77
C LEU A 207 -6.31 13.72 -16.48
N TYR A 208 -7.10 13.79 -17.55
CA TYR A 208 -7.44 12.63 -18.37
C TYR A 208 -6.19 11.90 -18.88
N ASN A 209 -5.23 12.62 -19.46
CA ASN A 209 -4.00 12.02 -19.99
C ASN A 209 -3.14 11.43 -18.87
N ALA A 210 -3.03 12.11 -17.72
CA ALA A 210 -2.28 11.60 -16.57
C ALA A 210 -2.88 10.31 -16.02
N LEU A 211 -4.20 10.25 -15.85
CA LEU A 211 -4.90 9.04 -15.37
C LEU A 211 -4.88 7.90 -16.39
N ARG A 212 -5.02 8.22 -17.68
CA ARG A 212 -4.92 7.24 -18.75
C ARG A 212 -3.53 6.62 -18.80
N ALA A 213 -2.47 7.41 -18.62
CA ALA A 213 -1.09 6.90 -18.65
C ALA A 213 -0.88 5.82 -17.58
N ARG A 214 -1.44 6.00 -16.38
CA ARG A 214 -1.31 5.03 -15.29
C ARG A 214 -1.76 3.60 -15.62
N VAL A 215 -2.77 3.45 -16.48
CA VAL A 215 -3.35 2.13 -16.80
C VAL A 215 -3.04 1.67 -18.22
N ALA A 216 -2.31 2.49 -18.99
CA ALA A 216 -1.98 2.20 -20.39
C ALA A 216 -0.46 2.20 -20.66
N ASP A 217 0.35 2.57 -19.68
CA ASP A 217 1.81 2.51 -19.79
C ASP A 217 2.29 1.06 -19.59
N ALA A 218 2.92 0.52 -20.63
CA ALA A 218 3.46 -0.83 -20.64
C ALA A 218 4.57 -1.06 -19.58
N SER A 219 5.19 0.01 -19.11
CA SER A 219 6.31 -0.03 -18.16
C SER A 219 5.92 0.25 -16.71
N LYS A 220 4.71 0.79 -16.47
CA LYS A 220 4.24 1.08 -15.12
C LYS A 220 2.71 1.08 -15.04
N TYR A 221 2.17 0.09 -14.35
CA TYR A 221 0.73 -0.03 -14.10
C TYR A 221 0.36 0.49 -12.70
N GLU A 222 -0.43 1.57 -12.64
CA GLU A 222 -0.84 2.26 -11.41
C GLU A 222 -2.38 2.44 -11.35
N PRO A 223 -3.17 1.37 -11.13
CA PRO A 223 -4.62 1.46 -11.11
C PRO A 223 -5.08 2.34 -9.93
N PHE A 224 -6.05 3.22 -10.18
CA PHE A 224 -6.56 4.15 -9.15
C PHE A 224 -8.03 3.90 -8.78
N LEU A 225 -8.75 3.14 -9.61
CA LEU A 225 -10.19 2.90 -9.46
C LEU A 225 -10.56 1.53 -10.01
N VAL A 226 -11.26 0.72 -9.20
CA VAL A 226 -11.84 -0.56 -9.61
C VAL A 226 -13.28 -0.67 -9.10
N SER A 227 -14.14 -1.36 -9.86
CA SER A 227 -15.44 -1.82 -9.39
C SER A 227 -15.42 -3.34 -9.30
N MET A 228 -15.76 -3.90 -8.15
CA MET A 228 -15.68 -5.32 -7.85
C MET A 228 -17.06 -5.83 -7.46
N THR A 229 -17.51 -6.87 -8.16
CA THR A 229 -18.85 -7.45 -8.04
C THR A 229 -18.75 -8.86 -7.52
N PHE A 230 -19.45 -9.19 -6.43
CA PHE A 230 -19.51 -10.54 -5.88
C PHE A 230 -20.85 -11.19 -6.20
N ASP A 231 -20.84 -12.38 -6.80
CA ASP A 231 -22.07 -13.16 -6.98
C ASP A 231 -22.48 -13.84 -5.68
N THR A 232 -23.71 -13.57 -5.27
CA THR A 232 -24.30 -14.15 -4.07
C THR A 232 -24.97 -15.49 -4.34
N ASP A 233 -25.23 -15.84 -5.60
CA ASP A 233 -25.89 -17.08 -6.01
C ASP A 233 -24.87 -18.15 -6.40
N ARG A 234 -24.16 -18.69 -5.41
CA ARG A 234 -23.11 -19.69 -5.61
C ARG A 234 -23.60 -21.11 -5.31
N PRO A 235 -23.03 -22.15 -5.97
CA PRO A 235 -23.38 -23.54 -5.70
C PRO A 235 -23.13 -24.02 -4.26
N TYR A 236 -22.14 -23.40 -3.59
CA TYR A 236 -21.76 -23.67 -2.20
C TYR A 236 -21.79 -22.38 -1.38
N PRO A 237 -22.01 -22.46 -0.05
CA PRO A 237 -21.96 -21.30 0.81
C PRO A 237 -20.58 -20.63 0.77
N THR A 238 -20.54 -19.36 1.15
CA THR A 238 -19.29 -18.61 1.34
C THR A 238 -18.94 -18.59 2.82
N PHE A 239 -17.80 -19.17 3.16
CA PHE A 239 -17.23 -19.14 4.49
C PHE A 239 -16.52 -17.81 4.73
N VAL A 240 -16.90 -17.12 5.79
CA VAL A 240 -16.23 -15.90 6.25
C VAL A 240 -15.40 -16.28 7.46
N ASP A 241 -14.12 -16.45 7.23
CA ASP A 241 -13.17 -16.97 8.21
C ASP A 241 -12.92 -15.97 9.37
N PRO A 242 -13.16 -16.35 10.63
CA PRO A 242 -12.84 -15.51 11.79
C PRO A 242 -11.33 -15.44 12.10
N THR A 243 -10.52 -16.35 11.57
CA THR A 243 -9.07 -16.54 11.77
C THR A 243 -8.31 -16.59 10.43
N PRO A 244 -8.37 -15.53 9.60
CA PRO A 244 -7.82 -15.53 8.24
C PRO A 244 -6.30 -15.74 8.13
N GLN A 245 -5.59 -15.80 9.25
CA GLN A 245 -4.15 -16.07 9.34
C GLN A 245 -3.81 -17.57 9.32
N SER A 246 -4.77 -18.47 9.56
CA SER A 246 -4.63 -19.93 9.41
C SER A 246 -5.63 -20.47 8.40
N ASP A 247 -5.45 -21.69 7.92
CA ASP A 247 -6.34 -22.35 6.95
C ASP A 247 -6.93 -23.67 7.50
N ASP A 248 -6.81 -23.89 8.81
CA ASP A 248 -7.15 -25.14 9.50
C ASP A 248 -8.64 -25.28 9.84
N ASP A 249 -9.44 -24.27 9.57
CA ASP A 249 -10.87 -24.18 9.92
C ASP A 249 -11.81 -24.04 8.70
N ILE A 250 -11.26 -24.08 7.49
CA ILE A 250 -12.03 -23.93 6.25
C ILE A 250 -12.89 -25.18 6.01
N PRO A 251 -14.23 -25.05 5.92
CA PRO A 251 -15.09 -26.20 5.66
C PRO A 251 -14.93 -26.77 4.24
N ASP A 252 -14.85 -28.10 4.12
CA ASP A 252 -14.68 -28.84 2.85
C ASP A 252 -15.69 -28.48 1.73
N LEU A 253 -16.87 -27.97 2.08
CA LEU A 253 -17.97 -27.67 1.14
C LEU A 253 -18.38 -26.20 1.15
N GLU A 254 -17.48 -25.30 1.54
CA GLU A 254 -17.70 -23.86 1.47
C GLU A 254 -16.58 -23.17 0.69
N TYR A 255 -16.92 -22.13 -0.07
CA TYR A 255 -15.94 -21.26 -0.69
C TYR A 255 -15.37 -20.31 0.35
N ASP A 256 -14.05 -20.28 0.49
CA ASP A 256 -13.39 -19.31 1.34
C ASP A 256 -13.49 -17.90 0.75
N PHE A 257 -14.11 -16.98 1.50
CA PHE A 257 -14.25 -15.59 1.09
C PHE A 257 -12.90 -14.89 0.96
N LEU A 258 -11.91 -15.23 1.79
CA LEU A 258 -10.57 -14.64 1.70
C LEU A 258 -9.92 -14.99 0.37
N ASN A 259 -9.87 -16.28 0.02
CA ASN A 259 -9.37 -16.78 -1.27
C ASN A 259 -10.02 -16.04 -2.46
N LEU A 260 -11.34 -15.88 -2.44
CA LEU A 260 -12.04 -15.15 -3.50
C LEU A 260 -11.60 -13.68 -3.60
N VAL A 261 -11.49 -12.98 -2.47
CA VAL A 261 -11.14 -11.56 -2.48
C VAL A 261 -9.69 -11.35 -2.91
N VAL A 262 -8.74 -12.17 -2.44
CA VAL A 262 -7.33 -12.05 -2.85
C VAL A 262 -7.17 -12.32 -4.35
N HIS A 263 -7.93 -13.24 -4.91
CA HIS A 263 -7.97 -13.52 -6.34
C HIS A 263 -8.39 -12.28 -7.13
N GLU A 264 -9.55 -11.70 -6.80
CA GLU A 264 -10.06 -10.51 -7.48
C GLU A 264 -9.13 -9.29 -7.27
N LEU A 265 -8.46 -9.18 -6.12
CA LEU A 265 -7.46 -8.12 -5.91
C LEU A 265 -6.26 -8.26 -6.84
N GLY A 266 -5.81 -9.48 -7.18
CA GLY A 266 -4.74 -9.66 -8.16
C GLY A 266 -5.13 -9.14 -9.54
N HIS A 267 -6.38 -9.35 -9.97
CA HIS A 267 -6.91 -8.74 -11.19
C HIS A 267 -7.01 -7.21 -11.07
N ALA A 268 -7.46 -6.69 -9.94
CA ALA A 268 -7.52 -5.25 -9.68
C ALA A 268 -6.13 -4.58 -9.78
N LEU A 269 -5.10 -5.29 -9.35
CA LEU A 269 -3.69 -4.87 -9.40
C LEU A 269 -3.04 -5.07 -10.77
N GLY A 270 -3.71 -5.74 -11.72
CA GLY A 270 -3.31 -5.75 -13.13
C GLY A 270 -2.86 -7.11 -13.67
N ILE A 271 -2.98 -8.21 -12.91
CA ILE A 271 -2.79 -9.57 -13.42
C ILE A 271 -4.05 -9.96 -14.19
N THR A 272 -4.24 -9.41 -15.38
CA THR A 272 -5.46 -9.61 -16.18
C THR A 272 -5.24 -9.21 -17.64
N SER A 273 -6.03 -9.78 -18.55
CA SER A 273 -6.05 -9.43 -19.97
C SER A 273 -6.47 -7.98 -20.26
N TRP A 274 -7.05 -7.28 -19.28
CA TRP A 274 -7.35 -5.85 -19.45
C TRP A 274 -6.10 -4.95 -19.33
N ASN A 275 -5.00 -5.49 -18.80
CA ASN A 275 -3.74 -4.81 -18.68
C ASN A 275 -2.80 -5.28 -19.81
N SER A 276 -2.60 -4.42 -20.80
CA SER A 276 -1.71 -4.74 -21.93
C SER A 276 -0.28 -5.06 -21.49
N SER A 277 0.20 -4.48 -20.39
CA SER A 277 1.53 -4.77 -19.84
C SER A 277 1.64 -6.24 -19.41
N PHE A 278 0.56 -6.81 -18.85
CA PHE A 278 0.51 -8.22 -18.48
C PHE A 278 0.35 -9.12 -19.71
N GLU A 279 -0.46 -8.71 -20.69
CA GLU A 279 -0.61 -9.47 -21.95
C GLU A 279 0.71 -9.54 -22.74
N ASP A 280 1.50 -8.46 -22.75
CA ASP A 280 2.80 -8.40 -23.42
C ASP A 280 3.84 -9.33 -22.78
N LEU A 281 3.60 -9.79 -21.54
CA LEU A 281 4.42 -10.77 -20.82
C LEU A 281 3.94 -12.21 -21.04
N GLN A 282 3.10 -12.46 -22.04
CA GLN A 282 2.62 -13.79 -22.40
C GLN A 282 3.07 -14.19 -23.81
N GLU A 283 3.52 -15.44 -23.96
CA GLU A 283 3.85 -16.03 -25.25
C GLU A 283 3.37 -17.48 -25.31
N ALA A 284 2.68 -17.84 -26.40
CA ALA A 284 2.25 -19.21 -26.70
C ALA A 284 1.49 -19.94 -25.56
N GLY A 285 0.65 -19.22 -24.81
CA GLY A 285 -0.14 -19.77 -23.69
C GLY A 285 0.65 -19.92 -22.40
N THR A 286 1.75 -19.18 -22.25
CA THR A 286 2.58 -19.16 -21.04
C THR A 286 2.93 -17.73 -20.66
N TYR A 287 3.11 -17.47 -19.37
CA TYR A 287 3.72 -16.26 -18.84
C TYR A 287 5.25 -16.37 -18.95
N VAL A 288 5.87 -15.33 -19.51
CA VAL A 288 7.30 -15.26 -19.84
C VAL A 288 8.02 -14.04 -19.22
N GLY A 289 7.36 -13.31 -18.31
CA GLY A 289 7.96 -12.16 -17.63
C GLY A 289 9.11 -12.53 -16.69
N PRO A 290 9.98 -11.56 -16.31
CA PRO A 290 11.15 -11.81 -15.46
C PRO A 290 10.90 -12.62 -14.17
N ALA A 291 9.71 -12.56 -13.57
CA ALA A 291 9.31 -13.35 -12.41
C ALA A 291 9.47 -14.88 -12.60
N ILE A 292 9.54 -15.39 -13.85
CA ILE A 292 9.84 -16.80 -14.11
C ILE A 292 11.20 -17.25 -13.56
N ALA A 293 12.08 -16.34 -13.16
CA ALA A 293 13.28 -16.67 -12.40
C ALA A 293 12.98 -17.49 -11.15
N LEU A 294 11.83 -17.24 -10.49
CA LEU A 294 11.33 -18.02 -9.35
C LEU A 294 10.82 -19.42 -9.74
N ASN A 295 10.56 -19.62 -11.02
CA ASN A 295 10.19 -20.91 -11.62
C ASN A 295 11.35 -21.55 -12.40
N ASN A 296 12.60 -21.34 -11.95
CA ASN A 296 13.79 -21.86 -12.62
C ASN A 296 13.94 -21.41 -14.08
N ASN A 297 13.48 -20.20 -14.40
CA ASN A 297 13.41 -19.65 -15.76
C ASN A 297 12.56 -20.49 -16.73
N VAL A 298 11.60 -21.26 -16.22
CA VAL A 298 10.63 -21.99 -17.03
C VAL A 298 9.36 -21.13 -17.12
N PRO A 299 8.85 -20.85 -18.33
CA PRO A 299 7.58 -20.16 -18.52
C PRO A 299 6.45 -20.82 -17.72
N VAL A 300 5.60 -20.02 -17.09
CA VAL A 300 4.49 -20.50 -16.28
C VAL A 300 3.27 -20.71 -17.18
N PRO A 301 2.66 -21.91 -17.24
CA PRO A 301 1.49 -22.15 -18.08
C PRO A 301 0.30 -21.26 -17.69
N MET A 302 -0.43 -20.75 -18.69
CA MET A 302 -1.63 -19.95 -18.53
C MET A 302 -2.86 -20.77 -18.93
N ALA A 303 -3.92 -20.72 -18.12
CA ALA A 303 -5.21 -21.33 -18.47
C ALA A 303 -5.95 -20.47 -19.52
N ASP A 304 -5.84 -19.15 -19.40
CA ASP A 304 -6.35 -18.15 -20.33
C ASP A 304 -5.53 -16.85 -20.23
N LEU A 305 -6.01 -15.74 -20.78
CA LEU A 305 -5.25 -14.47 -20.79
C LEU A 305 -5.18 -13.76 -19.42
N SER A 306 -5.94 -14.20 -18.42
CA SER A 306 -6.00 -13.61 -17.08
C SER A 306 -5.61 -14.56 -15.95
N HIS A 307 -5.54 -15.87 -16.21
CA HIS A 307 -5.30 -16.87 -15.17
C HIS A 307 -4.11 -17.78 -15.49
N PHE A 308 -3.31 -18.06 -14.47
CA PHE A 308 -2.33 -19.14 -14.52
C PHE A 308 -3.03 -20.50 -14.57
N GLU A 309 -2.34 -21.53 -15.04
CA GLU A 309 -2.90 -22.88 -15.12
C GLU A 309 -3.38 -23.38 -13.75
N LEU A 310 -4.55 -24.03 -13.76
CA LEU A 310 -5.18 -24.54 -12.55
C LEU A 310 -4.24 -25.47 -11.77
N ASN A 311 -4.12 -25.23 -10.46
CA ASN A 311 -3.25 -26.00 -9.55
C ASN A 311 -1.77 -25.99 -9.93
N TYR A 312 -1.32 -25.06 -10.78
CA TYR A 312 0.10 -24.84 -10.98
C TYR A 312 0.72 -24.25 -9.71
N ALA A 313 1.96 -24.64 -9.43
CA ALA A 313 2.70 -24.16 -8.28
C ALA A 313 4.09 -23.70 -8.70
N VAL A 314 4.50 -22.54 -8.19
CA VAL A 314 5.86 -22.01 -8.34
C VAL A 314 6.53 -22.09 -6.99
N ALA A 315 7.76 -22.62 -6.93
CA ALA A 315 8.48 -22.84 -5.67
C ALA A 315 7.70 -23.65 -4.59
N GLY A 316 6.72 -24.46 -5.01
CA GLY A 316 5.89 -25.27 -4.10
C GLY A 316 4.65 -24.56 -3.56
N GLU A 317 4.40 -23.31 -3.95
CA GLU A 317 3.21 -22.54 -3.57
C GLU A 317 2.20 -22.51 -4.71
N SER A 318 0.94 -22.89 -4.43
CA SER A 318 -0.15 -22.82 -5.41
C SER A 318 -0.54 -21.37 -5.69
N LEU A 319 -0.70 -21.02 -6.96
CA LEU A 319 -1.03 -19.66 -7.38
C LEU A 319 -2.50 -19.34 -7.07
N CYS A 320 -2.76 -18.13 -6.54
CA CYS A 320 -4.11 -17.68 -6.21
C CYS A 320 -4.85 -17.09 -7.42
N ILE A 321 -4.15 -16.67 -8.48
CA ILE A 321 -4.71 -16.20 -9.75
C ILE A 321 -4.84 -17.36 -10.76
N ASP A 322 -5.46 -18.45 -10.31
CA ASP A 322 -5.85 -19.58 -11.16
C ASP A 322 -7.37 -19.54 -11.45
N PRO A 323 -7.89 -20.24 -12.47
CA PRO A 323 -9.26 -20.00 -12.94
C PRO A 323 -10.34 -20.60 -12.02
N SER A 324 -9.97 -21.23 -10.89
CA SER A 324 -10.95 -21.92 -10.05
C SER A 324 -10.58 -21.93 -8.57
N SER A 325 -11.41 -21.26 -7.78
CA SER A 325 -11.54 -21.53 -6.35
C SER A 325 -12.35 -22.80 -6.15
N LEU A 326 -11.78 -23.81 -5.48
CA LEU A 326 -12.50 -25.01 -5.04
C LEU A 326 -13.00 -24.82 -3.59
N PRO A 327 -14.16 -25.40 -3.21
CA PRO A 327 -14.57 -25.42 -1.81
C PRO A 327 -13.53 -26.12 -0.93
N GLY A 328 -13.36 -25.66 0.31
CA GLY A 328 -12.40 -26.24 1.26
C GLY A 328 -10.94 -25.87 1.02
N GLU A 329 -10.63 -24.97 0.08
CA GLU A 329 -9.25 -24.58 -0.24
C GLU A 329 -9.00 -23.09 -0.02
N ARG A 330 -7.79 -22.78 0.45
CA ARG A 330 -7.23 -21.43 0.47
C ARG A 330 -5.96 -21.36 -0.35
N LYS A 331 -5.92 -20.38 -1.26
CA LYS A 331 -4.75 -19.98 -2.01
C LYS A 331 -4.56 -18.49 -1.74
N LEU A 332 -3.37 -18.10 -1.30
CA LEU A 332 -3.02 -16.72 -0.98
C LEU A 332 -1.98 -16.20 -1.98
N PRO A 333 -1.82 -14.86 -2.12
CA PRO A 333 -0.82 -14.29 -2.99
C PRO A 333 0.57 -14.81 -2.68
N THR A 334 1.17 -15.50 -3.65
CA THR A 334 2.49 -16.12 -3.53
C THR A 334 3.60 -15.09 -3.78
N ARG A 335 4.84 -15.44 -3.45
CA ARG A 335 5.99 -14.59 -3.82
C ARG A 335 6.08 -14.42 -5.33
N PHE A 336 5.78 -15.46 -6.11
CA PHE A 336 5.77 -15.37 -7.57
C PHE A 336 4.79 -14.30 -8.07
N GLU A 337 3.57 -14.27 -7.55
CA GLU A 337 2.54 -13.32 -8.00
C GLU A 337 2.85 -11.87 -7.61
N HIS A 338 3.55 -11.63 -6.50
CA HIS A 338 4.08 -10.29 -6.21
C HIS A 338 5.15 -9.87 -7.22
N PHE A 339 6.05 -10.78 -7.61
CA PHE A 339 7.05 -10.48 -8.64
C PHE A 339 6.44 -10.34 -10.04
N VAL A 340 5.28 -10.94 -10.30
CA VAL A 340 4.49 -10.62 -11.49
C VAL A 340 4.06 -9.15 -11.45
N LEU A 341 3.67 -8.60 -10.29
CA LEU A 341 3.42 -7.16 -10.17
C LEU A 341 4.70 -6.33 -10.37
N GLU A 342 5.86 -6.79 -9.89
CA GLU A 342 7.15 -6.13 -10.20
C GLU A 342 7.39 -6.02 -11.72
N ASP A 343 7.08 -7.09 -12.46
CA ASP A 343 7.17 -7.10 -13.93
C ASP A 343 6.19 -6.10 -14.59
N LEU A 344 5.10 -5.72 -13.90
CA LEU A 344 4.16 -4.68 -14.32
C LEU A 344 4.59 -3.25 -13.89
N GLY A 345 5.76 -3.12 -13.26
CA GLY A 345 6.37 -1.86 -12.85
C GLY A 345 6.10 -1.45 -11.41
N TYR A 346 5.59 -2.36 -10.57
CA TYR A 346 5.45 -2.12 -9.14
C TYR A 346 6.79 -2.23 -8.41
N PHE A 347 6.97 -1.50 -7.31
CA PHE A 347 8.10 -1.73 -6.41
C PHE A 347 7.73 -2.75 -5.35
N ILE A 348 8.45 -3.87 -5.33
CA ILE A 348 8.23 -4.97 -4.39
C ILE A 348 9.42 -5.08 -3.45
N ALA A 349 9.18 -5.14 -2.14
CA ALA A 349 10.21 -5.42 -1.15
C ALA A 349 10.81 -6.81 -1.38
N LEU A 350 12.14 -6.87 -1.45
CA LEU A 350 12.88 -8.13 -1.43
C LEU A 350 12.99 -8.62 0.02
N GLU A 351 12.48 -9.83 0.29
CA GLU A 351 12.66 -10.51 1.59
C GLU A 351 14.14 -10.77 1.93
#